data_AF-A0A6L5ZEM9-F1
#
_entry.id   AF-A0A6L5ZEM9-F1
#
_cell.length_a   1.000
_cell.length_b   1.000
_cell.length_c   1.000
_cell.angle_alpha   90.00
_cell.angle_beta   90.00
_cell.angle_gamma   90.00
#
_symmetry.space_group_name_H-M   'P 1'
#
loop_
_entity.id
_entity.type
_entity.pdbx_description
1 polymer ?
#
loop_
_entity_poly.entity_id
_entity_poly.type
_entity_poly.pdbx_seq_one_letter_code
_entity_poly.pdbx_strand_id
1 'polypeptide(L)'
;MSDAAIPAVSSHVSTELLNASWATAGLTSAEVDQRVAAGQVNTLPHAPDRTVGQIIRANVINPVNGIVGFMLVLIIIADGIGPDMLFGGVIITNSVIGIIQELRARSALNRLAVLTAPHAVLMRSGEQFESGVEEVVLDDLLILAPGAQVVVDGEVVESTGLELNE
;
A
#
# COMPACT_ATOMS: atom_id res chain seq x y z
N MET A 1 -7.85 -11.18 -40.53
CA MET A 1 -8.30 -12.58 -40.65
C MET A 1 -7.10 -13.49 -40.45
N SER A 2 -6.76 -13.78 -39.20
CA SER A 2 -5.92 -14.92 -38.84
C SER A 2 -6.30 -15.28 -37.42
N ASP A 3 -7.01 -16.39 -37.34
CA ASP A 3 -7.44 -17.12 -36.18
C ASP A 3 -6.19 -17.64 -35.44
N ALA A 4 -5.97 -17.17 -34.20
CA ALA A 4 -4.89 -17.65 -33.35
C ALA A 4 -5.50 -18.22 -32.09
N ALA A 5 -5.65 -19.54 -32.10
CA ALA A 5 -6.10 -20.35 -30.98
C ALA A 5 -5.22 -20.08 -29.74
N ILE A 6 -5.87 -19.76 -28.62
CA ILE A 6 -5.27 -19.76 -27.29
C ILE A 6 -5.21 -21.22 -26.79
N PRO A 7 -4.06 -21.72 -26.30
CA PRO A 7 -3.92 -23.12 -25.90
C PRO A 7 -4.62 -23.40 -24.57
N ALA A 8 -5.19 -24.60 -24.46
CA ALA A 8 -5.84 -25.12 -23.27
C ALA A 8 -4.87 -25.24 -22.09
N VAL A 9 -5.22 -24.59 -20.97
CA VAL A 9 -4.62 -24.86 -19.65
C VAL A 9 -5.48 -25.91 -18.96
N SER A 10 -4.88 -27.05 -18.59
CA SER A 10 -5.55 -28.15 -17.90
C SER A 10 -4.97 -28.34 -16.50
N SER A 11 -5.89 -28.52 -15.53
CA SER A 11 -5.77 -29.24 -14.24
C SER A 11 -5.04 -28.50 -13.10
N HIS A 12 -5.62 -28.17 -11.94
CA HIS A 12 -6.54 -28.94 -11.09
C HIS A 12 -7.38 -28.02 -10.16
N VAL A 13 -8.59 -27.62 -10.56
CA VAL A 13 -9.65 -27.23 -9.61
C VAL A 13 -10.89 -28.00 -10.00
N SER A 14 -11.39 -28.82 -9.07
CA SER A 14 -12.49 -29.74 -9.27
C SER A 14 -13.75 -29.02 -9.77
N THR A 15 -13.99 -29.10 -11.09
CA THR A 15 -15.10 -28.50 -11.83
C THR A 15 -16.48 -29.06 -11.46
N GLU A 16 -16.57 -29.99 -10.49
CA GLU A 16 -17.83 -30.60 -10.03
C GLU A 16 -18.50 -29.88 -8.85
N LEU A 17 -17.86 -28.90 -8.18
CA LEU A 17 -18.46 -28.21 -7.00
C LEU A 17 -18.89 -26.76 -7.25
N LEU A 18 -18.67 -26.26 -8.47
CA LEU A 18 -19.07 -24.92 -8.87
C LEU A 18 -20.57 -24.91 -9.22
N ASN A 19 -21.44 -25.10 -8.22
CA ASN A 19 -22.90 -24.91 -8.35
C ASN A 19 -23.19 -23.60 -9.09
N ALA A 20 -24.03 -23.61 -10.12
CA ALA A 20 -24.36 -22.40 -10.89
C ALA A 20 -24.75 -21.16 -10.04
N SER A 21 -25.13 -21.38 -8.77
CA SER A 21 -25.35 -20.33 -7.78
C SER A 21 -24.10 -19.54 -7.37
N TRP A 22 -22.89 -20.12 -7.21
CA TRP A 22 -21.71 -19.31 -6.81
C TRP A 22 -21.30 -18.35 -7.94
N ALA A 23 -21.40 -18.81 -9.19
CA ALA A 23 -21.07 -18.03 -10.38
C ALA A 23 -21.97 -16.79 -10.53
N THR A 24 -23.13 -16.79 -9.88
CA THR A 24 -24.11 -15.69 -9.93
C THR A 24 -24.27 -14.95 -8.61
N ALA A 25 -24.05 -15.61 -7.47
CA ALA A 25 -24.28 -15.05 -6.13
C ALA A 25 -22.97 -14.70 -5.38
N GLY A 26 -21.82 -15.20 -5.80
CA GLY A 26 -20.56 -15.03 -5.09
C GLY A 26 -20.55 -15.66 -3.69
N LEU A 27 -19.65 -15.20 -2.82
CA LEU A 27 -19.43 -15.77 -1.48
C LEU A 27 -20.52 -15.39 -0.48
N THR A 28 -20.80 -16.27 0.46
CA THR A 28 -21.65 -15.98 1.63
C THR A 28 -20.88 -15.23 2.72
N SER A 29 -21.58 -14.49 3.60
CA SER A 29 -20.92 -13.80 4.72
C SER A 29 -20.13 -14.77 5.62
N ALA A 30 -20.63 -15.98 5.85
CA ALA A 30 -19.94 -16.99 6.65
C ALA A 30 -18.63 -17.49 5.98
N GLU A 31 -18.63 -17.63 4.65
CA GLU A 31 -17.45 -18.01 3.88
C GLU A 31 -16.41 -16.89 3.83
N VAL A 32 -16.86 -15.64 3.80
CA VAL A 32 -15.99 -14.47 3.93
C VAL A 32 -15.34 -14.45 5.31
N ASP A 33 -16.12 -14.60 6.39
CA ASP A 33 -15.61 -14.64 7.76
C ASP A 33 -14.58 -15.76 7.96
N GLN A 34 -14.82 -16.93 7.35
CA GLN A 34 -13.88 -18.05 7.38
C GLN A 34 -12.55 -17.70 6.69
N ARG A 35 -12.59 -17.03 5.54
CA ARG A 35 -11.40 -16.60 4.79
C ARG A 35 -10.64 -15.49 5.52
N VAL A 36 -11.36 -14.55 6.13
CA VAL A 36 -10.78 -13.52 6.99
C VAL A 36 -10.05 -14.16 8.18
N ALA A 37 -10.68 -15.13 8.85
CA ALA A 37 -10.07 -15.87 9.94
C ALA A 37 -8.86 -16.71 9.50
N ALA A 38 -8.86 -17.19 8.25
CA ALA A 38 -7.74 -17.89 7.63
C ALA A 38 -6.63 -16.96 7.11
N GLY A 39 -6.80 -15.64 7.20
CA GLY A 39 -5.84 -14.66 6.69
C GLY A 39 -5.79 -14.58 5.16
N GLN A 40 -6.80 -15.09 4.46
CA GLN A 40 -6.92 -15.06 3.00
C GLN A 40 -7.50 -13.71 2.52
N VAL A 41 -7.03 -12.63 3.11
CA VAL A 41 -7.42 -11.24 2.81
C VAL A 41 -6.38 -10.59 1.92
N ASN A 42 -6.83 -9.67 1.07
CA ASN A 42 -5.93 -8.90 0.23
C ASN A 42 -5.13 -7.93 1.10
N THR A 43 -3.83 -8.20 1.26
CA THR A 43 -2.94 -7.34 2.04
C THR A 43 -2.13 -6.49 1.09
N LEU A 44 -2.47 -5.20 1.00
CA LEU A 44 -1.63 -4.24 0.31
C LEU A 44 -0.32 -4.08 1.10
N PRO A 45 0.85 -4.20 0.45
CA PRO A 45 2.11 -3.88 1.12
C PRO A 45 2.04 -2.43 1.57
N HIS A 46 2.09 -2.20 2.89
CA HIS A 46 2.34 -0.85 3.38
C HIS A 46 3.67 -0.39 2.79
N ALA A 47 3.67 0.77 2.14
CA ALA A 47 4.92 1.40 1.71
C ALA A 47 5.88 1.41 2.91
N PRO A 48 7.17 1.04 2.73
CA PRO A 48 8.14 1.03 3.82
C PRO A 48 8.31 2.44 4.37
N ASP A 49 7.49 2.76 5.36
CA ASP A 49 7.47 4.04 6.03
C ASP A 49 8.56 4.03 7.10
N ARG A 50 9.45 5.01 7.04
CA ARG A 50 10.37 5.26 8.15
C ARG A 50 9.56 5.51 9.42
N THR A 51 9.91 4.77 10.47
CA THR A 51 9.34 5.03 11.81
C THR A 51 9.78 6.41 12.30
N VAL A 52 9.02 7.00 13.23
CA VAL A 52 9.38 8.30 13.82
C VAL A 52 10.80 8.30 14.39
N GLY A 53 11.23 7.19 15.02
CA GLY A 53 12.60 7.04 15.50
C GLY A 53 13.65 7.02 14.37
N GLN A 54 13.35 6.37 13.25
CA GLN A 54 14.21 6.38 12.07
C GLN A 54 14.29 7.77 11.42
N ILE A 55 13.18 8.52 11.38
CA ILE A 55 13.13 9.91 10.92
C ILE A 55 14.01 10.80 11.79
N ILE A 56 13.87 10.71 13.12
CA ILE A 56 14.69 11.48 14.06
C ILE A 56 16.17 11.15 13.85
N ARG A 57 16.52 9.85 13.82
CA ARG A 57 17.91 9.42 13.61
C ARG A 57 18.47 9.93 12.28
N ALA A 58 17.69 9.85 11.20
CA ALA A 58 18.14 10.28 9.88
C ALA A 58 18.37 11.79 9.79
N ASN A 59 17.55 12.59 10.47
CA ASN A 59 17.69 14.05 10.49
C ASN A 59 18.74 14.54 11.49
N VAL A 60 18.96 13.82 12.59
CA VAL A 60 20.02 14.15 13.56
C VAL A 60 21.39 13.70 13.05
N ILE A 61 21.50 12.47 12.54
CA ILE A 61 22.74 11.86 12.05
C ILE A 61 22.80 11.96 10.53
N ASN A 62 22.78 13.19 10.02
CA ASN A 62 22.95 13.47 8.60
C ASN A 62 24.36 14.03 8.30
N PRO A 63 24.83 14.00 7.04
CA PRO A 63 26.17 14.47 6.68
C PRO A 63 26.45 15.93 7.05
N VAL A 64 25.46 16.83 6.92
CA VAL A 64 25.60 18.25 7.27
C VAL A 64 25.82 18.41 8.78
N ASN A 65 24.98 17.78 9.60
CA ASN A 65 25.14 17.76 11.06
C ASN A 65 26.43 17.05 11.48
N GLY A 66 26.90 16.05 10.72
CA GLY A 66 28.18 15.40 10.92
C GLY A 66 29.35 16.37 10.74
N ILE A 67 29.34 17.17 9.67
CA ILE A 67 30.37 18.19 9.41
C ILE A 67 30.32 19.29 10.47
N VAL A 68 29.13 19.83 10.78
CA VAL A 68 28.97 20.90 11.78
C VAL A 68 29.33 20.40 13.18
N GLY A 69 28.94 19.17 13.52
CA GLY A 69 29.27 18.53 14.80
C GLY A 69 30.76 18.26 14.94
N PHE A 70 31.42 17.79 13.88
CA PHE A 70 32.87 17.63 13.87
C PHE A 70 33.58 18.97 14.09
N MET A 71 33.16 20.03 13.39
CA MET A 71 33.71 21.37 13.55
C MET A 71 33.48 21.91 14.97
N LEU A 72 32.29 21.70 15.54
CA LEU A 72 31.97 22.09 16.92
C LEU A 72 32.92 21.40 17.92
N VAL A 73 33.21 20.12 17.74
CA VAL A 73 34.18 19.39 18.60
C VAL A 73 35.57 20.00 18.50
N LEU A 74 36.05 20.33 17.29
CA LEU A 74 37.35 20.98 17.11
C LEU A 74 37.44 22.33 17.81
N ILE A 75 36.38 23.15 17.73
CA ILE A 75 36.29 24.45 18.41
C ILE A 75 36.37 24.28 19.93
N ILE A 76 35.65 23.32 20.49
CA ILE A 76 35.67 23.04 21.94
C ILE A 76 37.08 22.64 22.40
N ILE A 77 37.80 21.86 21.60
CA ILE A 77 39.18 21.46 21.92
C ILE A 77 40.15 22.64 21.83
N ALA A 78 39.96 23.55 20.86
CA ALA A 78 40.84 24.69 20.62
C ALA A 78 40.66 25.82 21.64
N ASP A 79 39.41 26.28 21.83
CA ASP A 79 39.10 27.51 22.56
C ASP A 79 38.12 27.30 23.74
N GLY A 80 37.63 26.07 23.95
CA GLY A 80 36.69 25.75 25.02
C GLY A 80 35.24 26.12 24.70
N ILE A 81 34.40 26.21 25.74
CA ILE A 81 32.97 26.55 25.60
C ILE A 81 32.82 28.08 25.57
N GLY A 82 32.42 28.62 24.41
CA GLY A 82 32.34 30.06 24.18
C GLY A 82 31.20 30.48 23.23
N PRO A 83 31.24 31.71 22.69
CA PRO A 83 30.22 32.24 21.78
C PRO A 83 29.97 31.36 20.53
N ASP A 84 30.99 30.62 20.09
CA ASP A 84 30.92 29.72 18.94
C ASP A 84 30.05 28.48 19.18
N MET A 85 29.50 28.28 20.39
CA MET A 85 28.48 27.26 20.66
C MET A 85 27.20 27.44 19.84
N LEU A 86 27.03 28.57 19.13
CA LEU A 86 25.99 28.77 18.12
C LEU A 86 25.95 27.66 17.06
N PHE A 87 27.07 27.00 16.75
CA PHE A 87 27.09 25.82 15.86
C PHE A 87 26.24 24.66 16.41
N GLY A 88 26.18 24.47 17.73
CA GLY A 88 25.26 23.52 18.35
C GLY A 88 23.80 23.88 18.11
N GLY A 89 23.47 25.17 18.15
CA GLY A 89 22.14 25.69 17.78
C GLY A 89 21.78 25.40 16.32
N VAL A 90 22.75 25.47 15.41
CA VAL A 90 22.56 25.10 14.00
C VAL A 90 22.22 23.61 13.84
N ILE A 91 22.91 22.71 14.56
CA ILE A 91 22.62 21.26 14.54
C ILE A 91 21.19 20.99 15.02
N ILE A 92 20.80 21.61 16.15
CA ILE A 92 19.46 21.45 16.71
C ILE A 92 18.40 21.95 15.72
N THR A 93 18.61 23.16 15.18
CA THR A 93 17.65 23.80 14.27
C THR A 93 17.49 23.01 12.98
N ASN A 94 18.59 22.58 12.34
CA ASN A 94 18.53 21.76 11.13
C ASN A 94 17.82 20.42 11.37
N SER A 95 18.10 19.77 12.51
CA SER A 95 17.44 18.51 12.87
C SER A 95 15.94 18.70 13.07
N VAL A 96 15.53 19.72 13.83
CA VAL A 96 14.12 20.01 14.10
C VAL A 96 13.37 20.34 12.81
N ILE A 97 13.94 21.22 11.98
CA ILE A 97 13.34 21.59 10.70
C ILE A 97 13.20 20.36 9.80
N GLY A 98 14.25 19.55 9.67
CA GLY A 98 14.22 18.32 8.87
C GLY A 98 13.16 17.32 9.34
N ILE A 99 13.08 17.06 10.65
CA ILE A 99 12.06 16.18 11.24
C ILE A 99 10.65 16.70 10.95
N ILE A 100 10.40 17.99 11.16
CA ILE A 100 9.09 18.60 10.91
C ILE A 100 8.72 18.51 9.43
N GLN A 101 9.66 18.75 8.52
CA GLN A 101 9.43 18.67 7.08
C GLN A 101 9.09 17.25 6.66
N GLU A 102 9.84 16.25 7.12
CA GLU A 102 9.59 14.85 6.80
C GLU A 102 8.25 14.37 7.36
N LEU A 103 7.91 14.72 8.60
CA LEU A 103 6.62 14.38 9.20
C LEU A 103 5.44 15.05 8.47
N ARG A 104 5.59 16.31 8.05
CA ARG A 104 4.56 17.00 7.27
C ARG A 104 4.37 16.37 5.89
N ALA A 105 5.46 16.04 5.20
CA ALA A 105 5.42 15.36 3.91
C ALA A 105 4.72 14.00 4.03
N ARG A 106 5.08 13.20 5.03
CA ARG A 106 4.43 11.91 5.31
C ARG A 106 2.94 12.06 5.60
N SER A 107 2.55 13.03 6.44
CA SER A 107 1.14 13.26 6.72
C SER A 107 0.35 13.71 5.49
N ALA A 108 0.96 14.46 4.57
CA ALA A 108 0.30 14.88 3.33
C ALA A 108 0.08 13.68 2.40
N LEU A 109 1.09 12.83 2.24
CA LEU A 109 1.00 11.60 1.44
C LEU A 109 -0.06 10.63 1.99
N ASN A 110 -0.09 10.40 3.31
CA ASN A 110 -1.08 9.52 3.92
C ASN A 110 -2.51 10.04 3.73
N ARG A 111 -2.72 11.36 3.78
CA ARG A 111 -4.04 11.95 3.49
C ARG A 111 -4.44 11.76 2.04
N LEU A 112 -3.50 11.88 1.11
CA LEU A 112 -3.76 11.66 -0.31
C LEU A 112 -4.08 10.18 -0.58
N ALA A 113 -3.35 9.25 0.05
CA ALA A 113 -3.57 7.82 -0.08
C ALA A 113 -4.99 7.41 0.32
N VAL A 114 -5.56 8.02 1.38
CA VAL A 114 -6.95 7.74 1.81
C VAL A 114 -7.97 8.23 0.78
N LEU A 115 -7.70 9.34 0.08
CA LEU A 115 -8.63 9.90 -0.92
C LEU A 115 -8.60 9.14 -2.26
N THR A 116 -7.57 8.33 -2.50
CA THR A 116 -7.36 7.57 -3.73
C THR A 116 -7.34 6.08 -3.45
N ALA A 117 -7.91 5.66 -2.32
CA ALA A 117 -8.03 4.24 -2.00
C ALA A 117 -8.88 3.57 -3.09
N PRO A 118 -8.32 2.59 -3.82
CA PRO A 118 -9.08 1.90 -4.85
C PRO A 118 -10.23 1.12 -4.18
N HIS A 119 -11.40 1.15 -4.81
CA HIS A 119 -12.57 0.39 -4.39
C HIS A 119 -12.84 -0.74 -5.37
N ALA A 120 -13.37 -1.85 -4.84
CA ALA A 120 -13.84 -2.99 -5.61
C ALA A 120 -15.36 -3.12 -5.47
N VAL A 121 -16.05 -3.48 -6.55
CA VAL A 121 -17.46 -3.90 -6.48
C VAL A 121 -17.47 -5.43 -6.46
N LEU A 122 -17.98 -6.00 -5.37
CA LEU A 122 -18.02 -7.43 -5.10
C LEU A 122 -19.44 -7.96 -5.21
N MET A 123 -19.61 -9.19 -5.67
CA MET A 123 -20.87 -9.93 -5.51
C MET A 123 -20.73 -10.88 -4.32
N ARG A 124 -21.60 -10.72 -3.32
CA ARG A 124 -21.67 -11.61 -2.15
C ARG A 124 -23.12 -11.94 -1.84
N SER A 125 -23.44 -13.22 -1.65
CA SER A 125 -24.81 -13.69 -1.41
C SER A 125 -25.89 -13.18 -2.40
N GLY A 126 -25.49 -12.86 -3.64
CA GLY A 126 -26.38 -12.34 -4.68
C GLY A 126 -26.62 -10.82 -4.65
N GLU A 127 -25.92 -10.09 -3.79
CA GLU A 127 -25.99 -8.63 -3.69
C GLU A 127 -24.62 -8.00 -3.98
N GLN A 128 -24.63 -6.78 -4.56
CA GLN A 128 -23.43 -6.04 -4.87
C GLN A 128 -22.99 -5.19 -3.68
N PHE A 129 -21.71 -5.28 -3.33
CA PHE A 129 -21.09 -4.53 -2.24
C PHE A 129 -19.89 -3.75 -2.75
N GLU A 130 -19.87 -2.44 -2.48
CA GLU A 130 -18.67 -1.64 -2.64
C GLU A 130 -17.78 -1.82 -1.40
N SER A 131 -16.53 -2.18 -1.62
CA SER A 131 -15.60 -2.58 -0.58
C SER A 131 -14.21 -2.02 -0.85
N GLY A 132 -13.45 -1.74 0.21
CA GLY A 132 -12.04 -1.38 0.08
C GLY A 132 -11.26 -2.55 -0.52
N VAL A 133 -10.20 -2.26 -1.28
CA VAL A 133 -9.38 -3.33 -1.89
C VAL A 133 -8.76 -4.26 -0.84
N GLU A 134 -8.49 -3.77 0.37
CA GLU A 134 -8.03 -4.56 1.52
C GLU A 134 -9.06 -5.53 2.11
N GLU A 135 -10.34 -5.34 1.84
CA GLU A 135 -11.45 -6.18 2.33
C GLU A 135 -11.80 -7.32 1.36
N VAL A 136 -11.15 -7.35 0.21
CA VAL A 136 -11.28 -8.42 -0.78
C VAL A 136 -10.62 -9.69 -0.23
N VAL A 137 -11.31 -10.81 -0.30
CA VAL A 137 -10.81 -12.13 0.09
C VAL A 137 -10.56 -13.01 -1.13
N LEU A 138 -9.76 -14.07 -0.95
CA LEU A 138 -9.56 -15.08 -1.99
C LEU A 138 -10.91 -15.65 -2.45
N ASP A 139 -11.09 -15.85 -3.75
CA ASP A 139 -12.33 -16.33 -4.38
C ASP A 139 -13.53 -15.35 -4.33
N ASP A 140 -13.33 -14.07 -3.98
CA ASP A 140 -14.37 -13.06 -4.18
C ASP A 140 -14.70 -12.89 -5.68
N LEU A 141 -15.98 -12.65 -5.98
CA LEU A 141 -16.43 -12.36 -7.33
C LEU A 141 -16.46 -10.84 -7.54
N LEU A 142 -15.54 -10.33 -8.36
CA LEU A 142 -15.47 -8.91 -8.70
C LEU A 142 -16.32 -8.58 -9.92
N ILE A 143 -17.07 -7.47 -9.85
CA ILE A 143 -17.83 -6.93 -10.97
C ILE A 143 -17.07 -5.76 -11.56
N LEU A 144 -16.68 -5.88 -12.83
CA LEU A 144 -16.00 -4.82 -13.57
C LEU A 144 -17.00 -4.12 -14.51
N ALA A 145 -17.16 -2.82 -14.32
CA ALA A 145 -17.91 -1.95 -15.21
C ALA A 145 -16.96 -1.21 -16.18
N PRO A 146 -17.45 -0.70 -17.32
CA PRO A 146 -16.64 0.13 -18.21
C PRO A 146 -15.98 1.30 -17.46
N GLY A 147 -14.67 1.42 -17.56
CA GLY A 147 -13.86 2.43 -16.85
C GLY A 147 -13.44 2.04 -15.44
N ALA A 148 -13.86 0.87 -14.93
CA ALA A 148 -13.35 0.33 -13.68
C ALA A 148 -11.89 -0.13 -13.83
N GLN A 149 -11.11 0.03 -12.76
CA GLN A 149 -9.75 -0.48 -12.67
C GLN A 149 -9.77 -1.91 -12.13
N VAL A 150 -8.93 -2.79 -12.68
CA VAL A 150 -8.67 -4.11 -12.09
C VAL A 150 -7.73 -3.92 -10.90
N VAL A 151 -8.26 -4.16 -9.70
CA VAL A 151 -7.57 -3.85 -8.43
C VAL A 151 -6.81 -5.05 -7.83
N VAL A 152 -7.16 -6.26 -8.24
CA VAL A 152 -6.53 -7.52 -7.82
C VAL A 152 -6.46 -8.48 -9.00
N ASP A 153 -5.49 -9.39 -8.97
CA ASP A 153 -5.41 -10.46 -9.96
C ASP A 153 -6.54 -11.48 -9.71
N GLY A 154 -7.10 -12.01 -10.81
CA GLY A 154 -8.19 -12.97 -10.74
C GLY A 154 -8.42 -13.69 -12.07
N GLU A 155 -9.31 -14.68 -12.05
CA GLU A 155 -9.76 -15.39 -13.23
C GLU A 155 -11.08 -14.81 -13.74
N VAL A 156 -11.21 -14.66 -15.06
CA VAL A 156 -12.44 -14.17 -15.68
C VAL A 156 -13.48 -15.28 -15.70
N VAL A 157 -14.54 -15.13 -14.91
CA VAL A 157 -15.65 -16.10 -14.84
C VAL A 157 -16.67 -15.89 -15.97
N GLU A 158 -17.04 -14.63 -16.23
CA GLU A 158 -17.98 -14.24 -17.28
C GLU A 158 -17.57 -12.88 -17.86
N SER A 159 -17.73 -12.68 -19.17
CA SER A 159 -17.50 -11.37 -19.78
C SER A 159 -18.28 -11.19 -21.08
N THR A 160 -18.55 -9.94 -21.43
CA THR A 160 -19.14 -9.56 -22.72
C THR A 160 -18.38 -8.35 -23.28
N GLY A 161 -17.53 -8.58 -24.28
CA GLY A 161 -16.75 -7.51 -24.92
C GLY A 161 -15.68 -6.90 -24.01
N LEU A 162 -15.03 -7.72 -23.17
CA LEU A 162 -13.98 -7.26 -22.26
C LEU A 162 -12.74 -6.81 -23.04
N GLU A 163 -12.38 -5.54 -22.87
CA GLU A 163 -11.11 -4.97 -23.28
C GLU A 163 -10.44 -4.33 -22.05
N LEU A 164 -9.15 -4.62 -21.87
CA LEU A 164 -8.34 -4.10 -20.76
C LEU A 164 -7.15 -3.34 -21.34
N ASN A 165 -6.71 -2.32 -20.61
CA ASN A 165 -5.47 -1.61 -20.88
C ASN A 165 -4.48 -1.91 -19.75
N GLU A 166 -3.32 -2.44 -20.10
CA GLU A 166 -2.22 -2.72 -19.17
C GLU A 166 -1.42 -1.47 -18.79
#